data_AF-A0A2V7MD84-F1
#
_entry.id   AF-A0A2V7MD84-F1
#
_cell.length_a   1.000
_cell.length_b   1.000
_cell.length_c   1.000
_cell.angle_alpha   90.00
_cell.angle_beta   90.00
_cell.angle_gamma   90.00
#
_symmetry.space_group_name_H-M   'P 1'
#
loop_
_entity.id
_entity.type
_entity.pdbx_description
1 polymer ?
#
loop_
_entity_poly.entity_id
_entity_poly.type
_entity_poly.pdbx_seq_one_letter_code
_entity_poly.pdbx_strand_id
1 'polypeptide(L)'
;MNERELQDAVKGLPKSIEPPRDLWPGIQDRIGRRSWREGRRWYWVAVPLAAAAALVAVLVGRSGPVAWDVAPLAGRPLLGTKPLVASGRLRVGDWLQTDDSSRALIAVGRIGQVEVRPGTRVQLVAARADDHRLALAHGTIDAKV
;
A
#
# COMPACT_ATOMS: atom_id res chain seq x y z
N MET A 1 59.72 48.77 -22.57
CA MET A 1 59.77 47.66 -21.62
C MET A 1 59.42 46.41 -22.39
N ASN A 2 60.41 45.56 -22.67
CA ASN A 2 60.30 44.41 -23.57
C ASN A 2 59.86 43.16 -22.78
N GLU A 3 59.11 42.26 -23.41
CA GLU A 3 58.65 40.97 -22.82
C GLU A 3 59.79 40.15 -22.17
N ARG A 4 61.00 40.21 -22.75
CA ARG A 4 62.18 39.53 -22.21
C ARG A 4 62.63 40.08 -20.86
N GLU A 5 62.52 41.39 -20.65
CA GLU A 5 62.87 42.04 -19.38
C GLU A 5 61.89 41.63 -18.27
N LEU A 6 60.61 41.47 -18.61
CA LEU A 6 59.59 40.98 -17.67
C LEU A 6 59.85 39.53 -17.27
N GLN A 7 60.20 38.67 -18.23
CA GLN A 7 60.48 37.26 -17.95
C GLN A 7 61.73 37.09 -17.06
N ASP A 8 62.76 37.90 -17.27
CA ASP A 8 63.95 37.84 -16.41
C ASP A 8 63.69 38.44 -15.01
N ALA A 9 62.86 39.49 -14.91
CA ALA A 9 62.42 40.00 -13.61
C ALA A 9 61.59 38.99 -12.81
N VAL A 10 60.70 38.24 -13.47
CA VAL A 10 59.88 37.19 -12.83
C VAL A 10 60.74 36.03 -12.33
N LYS A 11 61.80 35.65 -13.06
CA LYS A 11 62.75 34.61 -12.60
C LYS A 11 63.52 35.02 -11.33
N GLY A 12 63.67 36.32 -11.09
CA GLY A 12 64.32 36.87 -9.90
C GLY A 12 63.42 36.97 -8.66
N LEU A 13 62.12 36.73 -8.79
CA LEU A 13 61.20 36.80 -7.66
C LEU A 13 61.38 35.58 -6.73
N PRO A 14 61.25 35.77 -5.39
CA PRO A 14 61.27 34.66 -4.46
C PRO A 14 60.09 33.73 -4.73
N LYS A 15 60.36 32.42 -4.79
CA LYS A 15 59.36 31.38 -5.09
C LYS A 15 58.29 31.23 -4.01
N SER A 16 58.55 31.73 -2.80
CA SER A 16 57.62 31.73 -1.69
C SER A 16 57.75 33.03 -0.91
N ILE A 17 56.62 33.60 -0.53
CA ILE A 17 56.53 34.74 0.38
C ILE A 17 55.69 34.25 1.55
N GLU A 18 56.30 34.11 2.73
CA GLU A 18 55.59 33.76 3.95
C GLU A 18 54.59 34.88 4.26
N PRO A 19 53.27 34.61 4.33
CA PRO A 19 52.32 35.62 4.71
C PRO A 19 52.59 36.07 6.15
N PRO A 20 52.62 37.38 6.46
CA PRO A 20 52.91 37.88 7.80
C PRO A 20 51.85 37.49 8.85
N ARG A 21 50.71 36.92 8.43
CA ARG A 21 49.66 36.41 9.30
C ARG A 21 48.90 35.27 8.63
N ASP A 22 48.50 34.30 9.44
CA ASP A 22 47.61 33.23 9.00
C ASP A 22 46.17 33.75 8.83
N LEU A 23 45.64 33.64 7.61
CA LEU A 23 44.28 34.05 7.26
C LEU A 23 43.27 32.91 7.34
N TRP A 24 43.75 31.66 7.48
CA TRP A 24 42.91 30.47 7.49
C TRP A 24 41.85 30.47 8.61
N PRO A 25 42.14 30.89 9.86
CA PRO A 25 41.16 30.88 10.95
C PRO A 25 39.92 31.73 10.66
N GLY A 26 40.10 32.90 10.05
CA GLY A 26 39.00 33.81 9.69
C GLY A 26 38.15 33.29 8.52
N ILE A 27 38.77 32.56 7.59
CA ILE A 27 38.07 31.92 6.47
C ILE A 27 37.26 30.72 6.98
N GLN A 28 37.87 29.90 7.84
CA GLN A 28 37.22 28.72 8.42
C GLN A 28 35.97 29.10 9.22
N ASP A 29 36.03 30.18 10.01
CA ASP A 29 34.90 30.67 10.79
C ASP A 29 33.76 31.20 9.89
N ARG A 30 34.09 31.73 8.71
CA ARG A 30 33.07 32.20 7.73
C ARG A 30 32.41 31.05 6.98
N ILE A 31 33.15 29.98 6.70
CA ILE A 31 32.62 28.79 6.01
C ILE A 31 31.73 27.97 6.96
N GLY A 32 32.13 27.81 8.23
CA GLY A 32 31.40 26.99 9.21
C GLY A 32 29.99 27.49 9.55
N ARG A 33 29.71 28.79 9.38
CA ARG A 33 28.39 29.36 9.72
C ARG A 33 27.30 29.10 8.68
N ARG A 34 27.63 28.63 7.47
CA ARG A 34 26.66 28.47 6.38
C ARG A 34 26.02 27.07 6.31
N SER A 35 26.62 26.04 6.92
CA SER A 35 26.20 24.65 6.72
C SER A 35 25.18 24.11 7.72
N TRP A 36 24.70 24.91 8.68
CA TRP A 36 23.87 24.42 9.80
C TRP A 36 22.57 25.20 10.05
N ARG A 37 22.01 25.84 9.02
CA ARG A 37 20.69 26.51 9.11
C ARG A 37 19.62 25.98 8.14
N GLU A 38 19.92 24.96 7.34
CA GLU A 38 18.98 24.35 6.38
C GLU A 38 18.33 23.04 6.88
N GLY A 39 18.72 22.54 8.06
CA GLY A 39 18.17 21.28 8.59
C GLY A 39 16.75 21.38 9.14
N ARG A 40 16.27 22.57 9.53
CA ARG A 40 14.99 22.70 10.25
C ARG A 40 13.78 22.92 9.33
N ARG A 41 13.99 23.30 8.07
CA ARG A 41 12.89 23.57 7.11
C ARG A 41 12.42 22.31 6.37
N TRP A 42 13.29 21.30 6.20
CA TRP A 42 12.93 20.01 5.58
C TRP A 42 11.98 19.18 6.44
N TYR A 43 12.14 19.22 7.77
CA TYR A 43 11.28 18.49 8.71
C TYR A 43 9.81 18.94 8.69
N TRP A 44 9.53 20.21 8.40
CA TRP A 44 8.15 20.72 8.34
C TRP A 44 7.37 20.29 7.09
N VAL A 45 8.07 19.79 6.06
CA VAL A 45 7.43 19.25 4.84
C VAL A 45 7.39 17.73 4.85
N ALA A 46 8.42 17.08 5.39
CA ALA A 46 8.52 15.62 5.41
C ALA A 46 7.54 14.95 6.39
N VAL A 47 7.29 15.55 7.55
CA VAL A 47 6.39 14.98 8.58
C VAL A 47 4.91 14.91 8.14
N PRO A 48 4.27 15.96 7.60
CA PRO A 48 2.88 15.87 7.16
C PRO A 48 2.70 14.92 5.97
N LEU A 49 3.68 14.82 5.07
CA LEU A 49 3.62 13.90 3.94
C LEU A 49 3.65 12.44 4.38
N ALA A 50 4.52 12.09 5.34
CA ALA A 50 4.59 10.75 5.90
C ALA A 50 3.31 10.36 6.66
N ALA A 51 2.71 11.30 7.41
CA ALA A 51 1.45 11.08 8.11
C ALA A 51 0.28 10.85 7.13
N ALA A 52 0.21 11.62 6.05
CA ALA A 52 -0.81 11.43 5.00
C ALA A 52 -0.66 10.09 4.28
N ALA A 53 0.58 9.68 3.94
CA ALA A 53 0.85 8.38 3.33
C ALA A 53 0.47 7.21 4.25
N ALA A 54 0.77 7.32 5.55
CA ALA A 54 0.36 6.32 6.54
C ALA A 54 -1.17 6.25 6.70
N LEU A 55 -1.86 7.40 6.68
CA LEU A 55 -3.32 7.44 6.73
C LEU A 55 -3.96 6.75 5.52
N VAL A 56 -3.45 7.02 4.31
CA VAL A 56 -3.90 6.36 3.08
C VAL A 56 -3.61 4.87 3.13
N ALA A 57 -2.41 4.46 3.57
CA ALA A 57 -2.07 3.05 3.71
C ALA A 57 -2.98 2.31 4.72
N VAL A 58 -3.34 2.96 5.81
CA VAL A 58 -4.29 2.41 6.81
C VAL A 58 -5.72 2.35 6.25
N LEU A 59 -6.16 3.36 5.50
CA LEU A 59 -7.48 3.36 4.87
C LEU A 59 -7.60 2.28 3.78
N VAL A 60 -6.57 2.12 2.95
CA VAL A 60 -6.50 1.08 1.91
C VAL A 60 -6.36 -0.31 2.55
N GLY A 61 -5.48 -0.45 3.54
CA GLY A 61 -5.23 -1.72 4.25
C GLY A 61 -6.38 -2.21 5.12
N ARG A 62 -7.32 -1.33 5.52
CA ARG A 62 -8.56 -1.71 6.22
C ARG A 62 -9.59 -2.39 5.32
N SER A 63 -9.41 -2.31 4.00
CA SER A 63 -10.22 -3.05 3.04
C SER A 63 -9.77 -4.51 3.05
N GLY A 64 -10.18 -5.28 4.06
CA GLY A 64 -9.94 -6.72 4.10
C GLY A 64 -10.48 -7.40 2.83
N PRO A 65 -10.01 -8.62 2.50
CA PRO A 65 -10.52 -9.36 1.35
C PRO A 65 -12.04 -9.47 1.49
N VAL A 66 -12.76 -8.92 0.51
CA VAL A 66 -14.22 -8.91 0.49
C VAL A 66 -14.67 -10.37 0.46
N ALA A 67 -15.28 -10.78 1.56
CA ALA A 67 -15.89 -12.09 1.72
C ALA A 67 -17.37 -11.88 1.99
N TRP A 68 -18.20 -12.78 1.46
CA TRP A 68 -19.64 -12.74 1.70
C TRP A 68 -20.00 -13.62 2.88
N ASP A 69 -20.91 -13.13 3.70
CA ASP A 69 -21.42 -13.93 4.82
C ASP A 69 -22.38 -14.99 4.26
N VAL A 70 -22.17 -16.22 4.70
CA VAL A 70 -23.00 -17.37 4.35
C VAL A 70 -23.55 -17.97 5.62
N ALA A 71 -24.87 -18.10 5.69
CA ALA A 71 -25.56 -18.72 6.82
C ALA A 71 -26.20 -20.04 6.36
N PRO A 72 -26.03 -21.14 7.11
CA PRO A 72 -26.78 -22.36 6.85
C PRO A 72 -28.26 -22.13 7.22
N LEU A 73 -29.17 -22.39 6.28
CA LEU A 73 -30.62 -22.33 6.52
C LEU A 73 -31.19 -23.70 6.91
N ALA A 74 -30.65 -24.76 6.32
CA ALA A 74 -30.99 -26.14 6.64
C ALA A 74 -29.78 -27.04 6.39
N GLY A 75 -29.64 -28.10 7.18
CA GLY A 75 -28.55 -29.06 7.03
C GLY A 75 -27.16 -28.47 7.31
N ARG A 76 -26.15 -29.01 6.65
CA ARG A 76 -24.73 -28.66 6.83
C ARG A 76 -24.06 -28.48 5.46
N PRO A 77 -24.32 -27.35 4.77
CA PRO A 77 -23.67 -27.07 3.50
C PRO A 77 -22.15 -27.08 3.65
N LEU A 78 -21.43 -27.55 2.64
CA LEU A 78 -19.99 -27.60 2.59
C LEU A 78 -19.45 -26.28 2.01
N LEU A 79 -18.58 -25.59 2.76
CA LEU A 79 -17.83 -24.44 2.29
C LEU A 79 -16.38 -24.87 2.04
N GLY A 80 -16.00 -24.92 0.77
CA GLY A 80 -14.76 -25.52 0.30
C GLY A 80 -14.76 -27.02 0.61
N THR A 81 -13.96 -27.40 1.61
CA THR A 81 -13.85 -28.78 2.12
C THR A 81 -14.41 -28.94 3.53
N LYS A 82 -14.93 -27.87 4.14
CA LYS A 82 -15.38 -27.87 5.55
C LYS A 82 -16.90 -27.76 5.64
N PRO A 83 -17.56 -28.59 6.47
CA PRO A 83 -18.98 -28.41 6.74
C PRO A 83 -19.23 -27.11 7.51
N LEU A 84 -20.21 -26.37 7.04
CA LEU A 84 -20.65 -25.10 7.60
C LEU A 84 -21.68 -25.39 8.71
N VAL A 85 -21.23 -25.34 9.95
CA VAL A 85 -22.07 -25.59 11.14
C VAL A 85 -22.74 -24.31 11.65
N ALA A 86 -22.12 -23.17 11.40
CA ALA A 86 -22.61 -21.83 11.74
C ALA A 86 -22.25 -20.85 10.62
N SER A 87 -22.67 -19.60 10.71
CA SER A 87 -22.35 -18.59 9.71
C SER A 87 -20.84 -18.51 9.43
N GLY A 88 -20.48 -18.48 8.15
CA GLY A 88 -19.09 -18.45 7.68
C GLY A 88 -18.89 -17.39 6.61
N ARG A 89 -17.64 -17.22 6.20
CA ARG A 89 -17.27 -16.26 5.16
C ARG A 89 -16.86 -17.00 3.89
N LEU A 90 -17.59 -16.79 2.80
CA LEU A 90 -17.25 -17.28 1.48
C LEU A 90 -16.31 -16.30 0.80
N ARG A 91 -15.10 -16.76 0.46
CA ARG A 91 -14.08 -15.93 -0.20
C ARG A 91 -14.08 -16.22 -1.70
N VAL A 92 -13.51 -15.28 -2.45
CA VAL A 92 -13.28 -15.50 -3.89
C VAL A 92 -12.44 -16.76 -4.10
N GLY A 93 -12.92 -17.66 -4.96
CA GLY A 93 -12.37 -18.98 -5.23
C GLY A 93 -13.04 -20.10 -4.43
N ASP A 94 -13.69 -19.80 -3.31
CA ASP A 94 -14.35 -20.82 -2.49
C ASP A 94 -15.63 -21.33 -3.14
N TRP A 95 -15.88 -22.62 -2.94
CA TRP A 95 -17.10 -23.29 -3.35
C TRP A 95 -18.06 -23.40 -2.17
N LEU A 96 -19.34 -23.17 -2.42
CA LEU A 96 -20.41 -23.56 -1.51
C LEU A 96 -21.19 -24.69 -2.18
N GLN A 97 -21.30 -25.82 -1.48
CA GLN A 97 -22.02 -26.99 -1.94
C GLN A 97 -23.07 -27.37 -0.91
N THR A 98 -24.28 -27.64 -1.39
CA THR A 98 -25.41 -28.15 -0.60
C THR A 98 -25.66 -29.59 -0.99
N ASP A 99 -25.92 -30.45 0.00
CA ASP A 99 -26.46 -31.79 -0.23
C ASP A 99 -27.96 -31.73 -0.57
N ASP A 100 -28.58 -32.89 -0.73
CA ASP A 100 -29.96 -33.09 -1.17
C ASP A 100 -31.03 -32.51 -0.21
N SER A 101 -30.63 -32.10 1.00
CA SER A 101 -31.49 -31.49 2.02
C SER A 101 -30.99 -30.12 2.51
N SER A 102 -29.72 -29.82 2.30
CA SER A 102 -29.07 -28.63 2.82
C SER A 102 -29.45 -27.38 2.03
N ARG A 103 -29.56 -26.26 2.74
CA ARG A 103 -29.81 -24.93 2.17
C ARG A 103 -28.90 -23.91 2.81
N ALA A 104 -28.50 -22.91 2.03
CA ALA A 104 -27.63 -21.84 2.49
C ALA A 104 -28.09 -20.48 1.96
N LEU A 105 -27.96 -19.45 2.77
CA LEU A 105 -28.18 -18.07 2.37
C LEU A 105 -26.84 -17.35 2.25
N ILE A 106 -26.60 -16.72 1.11
CA ILE A 106 -25.41 -15.91 0.83
C ILE A 106 -25.83 -14.44 0.85
N ALA A 107 -25.22 -13.63 1.71
CA ALA A 107 -25.38 -12.19 1.69
C ALA A 107 -24.43 -11.56 0.65
N VAL A 108 -24.99 -11.04 -0.44
CA VAL A 108 -24.24 -10.45 -1.56
C VAL A 108 -23.95 -8.98 -1.27
N GLY A 109 -22.86 -8.74 -0.54
CA GLY A 109 -22.41 -7.39 -0.21
C GLY A 109 -23.52 -6.55 0.45
N ARG A 110 -23.85 -5.40 -0.16
CA ARG A 110 -24.96 -4.52 0.27
C ARG A 110 -26.15 -4.53 -0.70
N ILE A 111 -26.14 -5.44 -1.68
CA ILE A 111 -27.10 -5.46 -2.78
C ILE A 111 -28.30 -6.32 -2.42
N GLY A 112 -28.06 -7.52 -1.90
CA GLY A 112 -29.15 -8.46 -1.65
C GLY A 112 -28.68 -9.80 -1.09
N GLN A 113 -29.52 -10.81 -1.25
CA GLN A 113 -29.33 -12.15 -0.72
C GLN A 113 -29.61 -13.21 -1.78
N VAL A 114 -28.83 -14.29 -1.75
CA VAL A 114 -28.99 -15.43 -2.66
C VAL A 114 -29.19 -16.69 -1.82
N GLU A 115 -30.34 -17.33 -1.98
CA GLU A 115 -30.62 -18.65 -1.41
C GLU A 115 -30.12 -19.74 -2.36
N VAL A 116 -29.36 -20.67 -1.83
CA VAL A 116 -28.83 -21.86 -2.51
C VAL A 116 -29.69 -23.05 -2.12
N ARG A 117 -30.39 -23.62 -3.10
CA ARG A 117 -31.28 -24.78 -2.91
C ARG A 117 -30.50 -26.08 -2.75
N PRO A 118 -31.14 -27.17 -2.30
CA PRO A 118 -30.48 -28.46 -2.16
C PRO A 118 -29.87 -28.98 -3.47
N GLY A 119 -28.80 -29.78 -3.36
CA GLY A 119 -28.09 -30.36 -4.49
C GLY A 119 -27.39 -29.34 -5.39
N THR A 120 -27.04 -28.17 -4.86
CA THR A 120 -26.49 -27.05 -5.63
C THR A 120 -25.03 -26.80 -5.28
N ARG A 121 -24.23 -26.46 -6.29
CA ARG A 121 -22.84 -26.05 -6.11
C ARG A 121 -22.54 -24.75 -6.84
N VAL A 122 -22.06 -23.77 -6.08
CA VAL A 122 -21.74 -22.42 -6.55
C VAL A 122 -20.34 -22.02 -6.11
N GLN A 123 -19.66 -21.20 -6.91
CA GLN A 123 -18.37 -20.61 -6.58
C GLN A 123 -18.48 -19.10 -6.53
N LEU A 124 -17.81 -18.48 -5.57
CA LEU A 124 -17.60 -17.05 -5.59
C LEU A 124 -16.44 -16.70 -6.52
N VAL A 125 -16.73 -16.03 -7.64
CA VAL A 125 -15.71 -15.66 -8.66
C VAL A 125 -15.19 -14.26 -8.43
N ALA A 126 -16.06 -13.34 -8.02
CA ALA A 126 -15.66 -11.97 -7.71
C ALA A 126 -16.55 -11.41 -6.60
N ALA A 127 -15.91 -10.77 -5.63
CA ALA A 127 -16.56 -9.98 -4.60
C ALA A 127 -15.78 -8.66 -4.48
N ARG A 128 -16.23 -7.63 -5.19
CA ARG A 128 -15.68 -6.27 -5.16
C ARG A 128 -16.84 -5.29 -5.02
N ALA A 129 -16.55 -4.05 -4.62
CA ALA A 129 -17.58 -3.01 -4.47
C ALA A 129 -18.44 -2.83 -5.73
N ASP A 130 -17.83 -2.98 -6.91
CA ASP A 130 -18.49 -2.76 -8.21
C ASP A 130 -18.67 -4.06 -9.03
N ASP A 131 -18.21 -5.22 -8.52
CA ASP A 131 -18.23 -6.50 -9.26
C ASP A 131 -18.58 -7.67 -8.33
N HIS A 132 -19.77 -8.26 -8.55
CA HIS A 132 -20.31 -9.34 -7.74
C HIS A 132 -20.65 -10.50 -8.68
N ARG A 133 -19.85 -11.57 -8.66
CA ARG A 133 -20.01 -12.71 -9.57
C ARG A 133 -20.02 -14.04 -8.83
N LEU A 134 -21.07 -14.81 -9.07
CA LEU A 134 -21.18 -16.21 -8.71
C LEU A 134 -21.16 -17.06 -9.97
N ALA A 135 -20.39 -18.15 -9.95
CA ALA A 135 -20.49 -19.20 -10.95
C ALA A 135 -21.33 -20.34 -10.40
N LEU A 136 -22.45 -20.64 -11.07
CA LEU A 136 -23.26 -21.81 -10.77
C LEU A 136 -22.73 -22.99 -11.60
N ALA A 137 -22.21 -24.02 -10.93
CA ALA A 137 -21.79 -25.23 -11.63
C ALA A 137 -22.98 -26.12 -11.97
N HIS A 138 -23.91 -26.29 -11.03
CA HIS A 138 -25.17 -27.02 -11.19
C HIS A 138 -26.10 -26.73 -10.01
N GLY A 139 -27.39 -27.01 -10.18
CA GLY A 139 -28.42 -26.84 -9.17
C GLY A 139 -29.29 -25.62 -9.39
N THR A 140 -29.85 -25.05 -8.32
CA THR A 140 -30.77 -23.91 -8.39
C THR A 140 -30.44 -22.87 -7.33
N ILE A 141 -30.51 -21.60 -7.71
CA ILE A 141 -30.35 -20.46 -6.81
C ILE A 141 -31.52 -19.51 -6.98
N ASP A 142 -31.96 -18.93 -5.87
CA ASP A 142 -32.94 -17.84 -5.87
C ASP A 142 -32.25 -16.57 -5.40
N ALA A 143 -32.32 -15.51 -6.20
CA ALA A 143 -31.75 -14.22 -5.85
C ALA A 143 -32.85 -13.22 -5.51
N LYS A 144 -32.64 -12.44 -4.45
CA LYS A 144 -33.49 -11.32 -4.06
C LYS A 144 -32.64 -10.08 -3.82
N VAL A 145 -33.01 -8.98 -4.47
CA VAL A 145 -32.35 -7.67 -4.45
C VAL A 145 -33.30 -6.64 -3.89
#